data_AF-A0A662T7J1-F1
#
_entry.id   AF-A0A662T7J1-F1
#
_cell.length_a   1.000
_cell.length_b   1.000
_cell.length_c   1.000
_cell.angle_alpha   90.00
_cell.angle_beta   90.00
_cell.angle_gamma   90.00
#
_symmetry.space_group_name_H-M   'P 1'
#
loop_
_entity.id
_entity.type
_entity.pdbx_description
1 polymer ?
#
loop_
_entity_poly.entity_id
_entity_poly.type
_entity_poly.pdbx_seq_one_letter_code
_entity_poly.pdbx_strand_id
1 'polypeptide(L)'
;MSGRFYAVRVTAGQEANVAKVASLKIQARKYPIHSLIIPPNLRGVIIVESDNVSTVKVVFQDIRHVKKIVFGTISFEEIHKMIEERKMEEEFYEGDIVEVISGPFRDMRAKITRVDREKKEAVIEFLDASFTLPVTITTDMLKLVKRREE
;
A
#
# COMPACT_ATOMS: atom_id res chain seq x y z
N MET A 1 25.47 -1.99 12.34
CA MET A 1 24.72 -3.27 12.37
C MET A 1 23.66 -3.19 11.29
N SER A 2 23.59 -4.17 10.40
CA SER A 2 22.53 -4.23 9.37
C SER A 2 21.42 -5.12 9.91
N GLY A 3 20.30 -4.51 10.29
CA GLY A 3 19.09 -5.27 10.66
C GLY A 3 18.68 -6.19 9.52
N ARG A 4 18.21 -7.40 9.86
CA ARG A 4 17.69 -8.36 8.88
C ARG A 4 16.18 -8.46 9.05
N PHE A 5 15.46 -8.54 7.95
CA PHE A 5 14.00 -8.68 7.96
C PHE A 5 13.59 -10.14 7.83
N TYR A 6 12.70 -10.59 8.70
CA TYR A 6 12.18 -11.96 8.74
C TYR A 6 10.65 -11.95 8.60
N ALA A 7 10.08 -12.91 7.89
CA ALA A 7 8.63 -13.08 7.81
C ALA A 7 8.12 -14.11 8.83
N VAL A 8 7.08 -13.74 9.57
CA VAL A 8 6.31 -14.63 10.44
C VAL A 8 4.93 -14.81 9.82
N ARG A 9 4.61 -16.04 9.44
CA ARG A 9 3.27 -16.42 8.97
C ARG A 9 2.32 -16.55 10.14
N VAL A 10 1.19 -15.87 10.03
CA VAL A 10 0.11 -15.87 11.01
C VAL A 10 -1.22 -16.25 10.34
N THR A 11 -2.26 -16.46 11.13
CA THR A 11 -3.63 -16.52 10.60
C THR A 11 -4.00 -15.16 10.03
N ALA A 12 -4.50 -15.15 8.78
CA ALA A 12 -4.96 -13.92 8.14
C ALA A 12 -6.06 -13.25 8.97
N GLY A 13 -5.97 -11.93 9.15
CA GLY A 13 -6.87 -11.15 10.01
C GLY A 13 -6.49 -11.15 11.51
N GLN A 14 -5.40 -11.83 11.89
CA GLN A 14 -4.88 -11.84 13.28
C GLN A 14 -3.52 -11.12 13.41
N GLU A 15 -3.04 -10.47 12.36
CA GLU A 15 -1.73 -9.81 12.30
C GLU A 15 -1.57 -8.78 13.42
N ALA A 16 -2.54 -7.88 13.58
CA ALA A 16 -2.51 -6.84 14.60
C ALA A 16 -2.53 -7.41 16.02
N ASN A 17 -3.35 -8.44 16.27
CA ASN A 17 -3.43 -9.09 17.57
C ASN A 17 -2.12 -9.82 17.93
N VAL A 18 -1.57 -10.58 16.98
CA VAL A 18 -0.29 -11.27 17.16
C VAL A 18 0.85 -10.27 17.37
N ALA A 19 0.91 -9.20 16.57
CA ALA A 19 1.90 -8.15 16.73
C ALA A 19 1.81 -7.46 18.10
N LYS A 20 0.59 -7.20 18.59
CA LYS A 20 0.36 -6.62 19.93
C LYS A 20 0.88 -7.53 21.04
N VAL A 21 0.57 -8.83 20.99
CA VAL A 21 1.06 -9.80 21.97
C VAL A 21 2.58 -9.92 21.91
N ALA A 22 3.16 -9.97 20.71
CA ALA A 22 4.60 -10.01 20.51
C ALA A 22 5.27 -8.75 21.07
N SER A 23 4.72 -7.56 20.82
CA SER A 23 5.22 -6.28 21.33
C SER A 23 5.29 -6.26 22.86
N LEU A 24 4.22 -6.70 23.55
CA LEU A 24 4.21 -6.80 25.01
C LEU A 24 5.31 -7.74 25.53
N LYS A 25 5.51 -8.89 24.88
CA LYS A 25 6.56 -9.86 25.23
C LYS A 25 7.96 -9.31 24.97
N ILE A 26 8.16 -8.56 23.89
CA ILE A 26 9.42 -7.86 23.55
C ILE A 26 9.75 -6.83 24.62
N GLN A 27 8.80 -5.97 25.00
CA GLN A 27 9.00 -4.93 26.01
C GLN A 27 9.30 -5.53 27.39
N ALA A 28 8.55 -6.55 27.80
CA ALA A 28 8.71 -7.18 29.12
C ALA A 28 10.09 -7.83 29.30
N ARG A 29 10.65 -8.43 28.24
CA ARG A 29 11.92 -9.16 28.29
C ARG A 29 13.09 -8.46 27.62
N LYS A 30 12.86 -7.26 27.08
CA LYS A 30 13.85 -6.45 26.34
C LYS A 30 14.55 -7.24 25.23
N TYR A 31 13.78 -8.01 24.46
CA TYR A 31 14.33 -8.73 23.31
C TYR A 31 14.86 -7.74 22.25
N PRO A 32 16.00 -8.04 21.59
CA PRO A 32 16.56 -7.19 20.53
C PRO A 32 15.77 -7.36 19.23
N ILE A 33 14.54 -6.84 19.20
CA ILE A 33 13.70 -6.68 18.02
C ILE A 33 13.60 -5.18 17.74
N HIS A 34 13.98 -4.78 16.53
CA HIS A 34 14.04 -3.37 16.15
C HIS A 34 12.66 -2.85 15.74
N SER A 35 11.92 -3.64 14.95
CA SER A 35 10.58 -3.27 14.48
C SER A 35 9.69 -4.48 14.17
N LEU A 36 8.37 -4.24 14.24
CA LEU A 36 7.31 -5.14 13.77
C LEU A 36 6.47 -4.39 12.74
N ILE A 37 6.34 -4.96 11.54
CA ILE A 37 5.69 -4.33 10.41
C ILE A 37 4.56 -5.24 9.93
N ILE A 38 3.36 -4.68 9.76
CA ILE A 38 2.21 -5.36 9.15
C ILE A 38 2.00 -4.70 7.78
N PRO A 39 2.40 -5.34 6.68
CA PRO A 39 2.24 -4.73 5.37
C PRO A 39 0.76 -4.65 4.99
N PRO A 40 0.26 -3.49 4.51
CA PRO A 40 -1.17 -3.32 4.18
C PRO A 40 -1.61 -4.24 3.04
N ASN A 41 -0.70 -4.55 2.12
CA ASN A 41 -0.97 -5.36 0.93
C ASN A 41 -0.65 -6.85 1.11
N LEU A 42 -0.21 -7.30 2.29
CA LEU A 42 0.18 -8.70 2.52
C LEU A 42 -0.51 -9.30 3.75
N ARG A 43 -1.63 -10.00 3.51
CA ARG A 43 -2.37 -10.70 4.56
C ARG A 43 -1.63 -11.93 5.07
N GLY A 44 -1.77 -12.21 6.36
CA GLY A 44 -1.25 -13.40 7.04
C GLY A 44 0.25 -13.36 7.32
N VAL A 45 0.88 -12.18 7.24
CA VAL A 45 2.33 -12.03 7.44
C VAL A 45 2.61 -10.83 8.35
N ILE A 46 3.53 -11.03 9.29
CA ILE A 46 4.18 -9.97 10.05
C ILE A 46 5.66 -9.99 9.68
N ILE A 47 6.21 -8.83 9.35
CA ILE A 47 7.63 -8.66 9.09
C ILE A 47 8.31 -8.19 10.37
N VAL A 48 9.46 -8.78 10.68
CA VAL A 48 10.18 -8.56 11.93
C VAL A 48 11.61 -8.18 11.61
N GLU A 49 12.05 -7.04 12.11
CA GLU A 49 13.44 -6.59 11.98
C GLU A 49 14.23 -7.00 13.22
N SER A 50 15.30 -7.76 13.03
CA SER A 50 16.14 -8.31 14.10
C SER A 50 17.55 -8.59 13.59
N ASP A 51 18.52 -8.64 14.48
CA ASP A 51 19.89 -9.07 14.15
C ASP A 51 19.98 -10.59 13.94
N ASN A 52 19.07 -11.35 14.56
CA ASN A 52 19.08 -12.81 14.55
C ASN A 52 17.66 -13.42 14.51
N VAL A 53 17.50 -14.45 13.68
CA VAL A 53 16.29 -15.27 13.57
C VAL A 53 15.96 -16.00 14.88
N SER A 54 16.96 -16.36 15.69
CA SER A 54 16.73 -17.03 16.98
C SER A 54 15.90 -16.18 17.93
N THR A 55 16.12 -14.87 17.96
CA THR A 55 15.31 -13.93 18.76
C THR A 55 13.87 -13.91 18.27
N VAL A 56 13.67 -13.86 16.95
CA VAL A 56 12.33 -13.90 16.33
C VAL A 56 11.59 -15.18 16.72
N LYS A 57 12.27 -16.33 16.71
CA LYS A 57 11.71 -17.61 17.18
C LYS A 57 11.23 -17.51 18.61
N VAL A 58 12.08 -17.09 19.53
CA VAL A 58 11.75 -17.02 20.96
C VAL A 58 10.58 -16.07 21.22
N VAL A 59 10.53 -14.94 20.52
CA VAL A 59 9.44 -13.96 20.67
C VAL A 59 8.11 -14.55 20.20
N PHE A 60 8.06 -15.11 18.99
CA PHE A 60 6.80 -15.56 18.39
C PHE A 60 6.39 -16.98 18.79
N GLN A 61 7.27 -17.72 19.47
CA GLN A 61 6.93 -19.00 20.07
C GLN A 61 5.80 -18.83 21.10
N ASP A 62 4.86 -19.79 21.07
CA ASP A 62 3.69 -19.89 21.95
C ASP A 62 2.67 -18.75 21.82
N ILE A 63 2.80 -17.88 20.81
CA ILE A 63 1.76 -16.91 20.47
C ILE A 63 0.71 -17.58 19.60
N ARG A 64 -0.55 -17.57 20.06
CA ARG A 64 -1.70 -18.09 19.30
C ARG A 64 -1.77 -17.42 17.92
N HIS A 65 -2.17 -18.19 16.90
CA HIS A 65 -2.27 -17.77 15.50
C HIS A 65 -0.94 -17.58 14.76
N VAL A 66 0.20 -17.76 15.41
CA VAL A 66 1.47 -17.95 14.71
C VAL A 66 1.49 -19.35 14.10
N LYS A 67 1.77 -19.44 12.79
CA LYS A 67 1.81 -20.70 12.05
C LYS A 67 3.23 -21.17 11.79
N LYS A 68 4.07 -20.29 11.26
CA LYS A 68 5.44 -20.62 10.83
C LYS A 68 6.30 -19.38 10.79
N ILE A 69 7.57 -19.52 11.15
CA ILE A 69 8.59 -18.52 10.87
C ILE A 69 9.26 -18.90 9.56
N VAL A 70 9.25 -17.99 8.60
CA VAL A 70 9.87 -18.19 7.29
C VAL A 70 11.36 -17.88 7.41
N PHE A 71 12.18 -18.85 7.05
CA PHE A 71 13.63 -18.73 7.05
C PHE A 71 14.07 -18.05 5.75
N GLY A 72 14.83 -16.98 5.89
CA GLY A 72 15.26 -16.13 4.78
C GLY A 72 15.19 -14.67 5.19
N THR A 73 16.14 -13.86 4.73
CA THR A 73 16.12 -12.42 4.94
C THR A 73 15.40 -11.76 3.78
N ILE A 74 14.43 -10.88 4.06
CA ILE A 74 13.81 -10.02 3.05
C ILE A 74 14.73 -8.82 2.83
N SER A 75 14.98 -8.45 1.58
CA SER A 75 15.77 -7.26 1.27
C SER A 75 15.01 -5.98 1.61
N PHE A 76 15.74 -4.88 1.87
CA PHE A 76 15.09 -3.61 2.17
C PHE A 76 14.23 -3.11 1.00
N GLU A 77 14.66 -3.36 -0.23
CA GLU A 77 13.93 -3.02 -1.45
C GLU A 77 12.60 -3.79 -1.57
N GLU A 78 12.57 -5.06 -1.18
CA GLU A 78 11.34 -5.86 -1.12
C GLU A 78 10.41 -5.33 -0.02
N ILE A 79 10.94 -4.95 1.14
CA ILE A 79 10.17 -4.32 2.21
C ILE A 79 9.55 -3.00 1.74
N HIS A 80 10.33 -2.16 1.07
CA HIS A 80 9.84 -0.89 0.53
C HIS A 80 8.63 -1.13 -0.37
N LYS A 81 8.74 -2.04 -1.35
CA LYS A 81 7.62 -2.39 -2.25
C LYS A 81 6.38 -2.95 -1.56
N MET A 82 6.53 -3.61 -0.39
CA MET A 82 5.42 -4.17 0.38
C MET A 82 4.70 -3.12 1.24
N ILE A 83 5.44 -2.12 1.73
CA ILE A 83 4.93 -1.02 2.56
C ILE A 83 4.46 0.15 1.69
N GLU A 84 5.04 0.30 0.51
CA GLU A 84 4.60 1.19 -0.55
C GLU A 84 3.22 0.72 -1.01
N GLU A 85 2.21 1.10 -0.22
CA GLU A 85 0.92 1.50 -0.74
C GLU A 85 1.22 2.26 -2.03
N ARG A 86 0.50 1.95 -3.11
CA ARG A 86 0.47 2.85 -4.25
C ARG A 86 -0.12 4.17 -3.74
N LYS A 87 0.74 4.98 -3.13
CA LYS A 87 0.53 6.38 -2.86
C LYS A 87 0.50 7.01 -4.22
N MET A 88 -0.70 7.06 -4.73
CA MET A 88 -1.20 8.11 -5.60
C MET A 88 -2.64 7.68 -5.88
N GLU A 89 -3.55 8.09 -4.99
CA GLU A 89 -4.61 8.92 -5.55
C GLU A 89 -3.82 10.03 -6.25
N GLU A 90 -3.60 9.89 -7.57
CA GLU A 90 -3.08 11.01 -8.35
C GLU A 90 -4.06 12.13 -8.03
N GLU A 91 -3.63 13.10 -7.23
CA GLU A 91 -4.49 14.23 -6.90
C GLU A 91 -4.69 14.98 -8.21
N PHE A 92 -5.85 14.72 -8.79
CA PHE A 92 -6.35 15.40 -9.96
C PHE A 92 -6.81 16.80 -9.56
N TYR A 93 -6.48 17.75 -10.40
CA TYR A 93 -6.89 19.14 -10.27
C TYR A 93 -7.71 19.54 -11.49
N GLU A 94 -8.61 20.50 -11.29
CA GLU A 94 -9.27 21.17 -12.41
C GLU A 94 -8.21 21.79 -13.33
N GLY A 95 -8.35 21.53 -14.63
CA GLY A 95 -7.38 21.93 -15.65
C GLY A 95 -6.35 20.87 -16.04
N ASP A 96 -6.21 19.78 -15.26
CA ASP A 96 -5.33 18.67 -15.64
C ASP A 96 -5.82 18.01 -16.93
N ILE A 97 -4.87 17.61 -17.79
CA ILE A 97 -5.12 16.75 -18.95
C ILE A 97 -4.85 15.32 -18.53
N VAL A 98 -5.84 14.48 -18.73
CA VAL A 98 -5.84 13.06 -18.37
C VAL A 98 -6.17 12.19 -19.59
N GLU A 99 -5.75 10.94 -19.50
CA GLU A 99 -6.11 9.88 -20.44
C GLU A 99 -6.96 8.87 -19.69
N VAL A 100 -8.05 8.44 -20.30
CA VAL A 100 -8.90 7.40 -19.74
C VAL A 100 -8.26 6.04 -20.00
N ILE A 101 -7.93 5.29 -18.97
CA ILE A 101 -7.20 4.00 -19.10
C ILE A 101 -8.12 2.77 -19.12
N SER A 102 -9.43 2.95 -18.93
CA SER A 102 -10.39 1.84 -18.87
C SER A 102 -11.81 2.29 -19.24
N GLY A 103 -12.72 1.34 -19.46
CA GLY A 103 -14.10 1.63 -19.84
C GLY A 103 -14.30 2.01 -21.32
N PRO A 104 -15.50 2.49 -21.69
CA PRO A 104 -15.87 2.73 -23.09
C PRO A 104 -15.10 3.89 -23.74
N PHE A 105 -14.48 4.76 -22.95
CA PHE A 105 -13.73 5.93 -23.41
C PHE A 105 -12.20 5.73 -23.33
N ARG A 106 -11.76 4.47 -23.22
CA ARG A 106 -10.34 4.13 -23.10
C ARG A 106 -9.51 4.76 -24.23
N ASP A 107 -8.30 5.21 -23.88
CA ASP A 107 -7.31 5.86 -24.73
C ASP A 107 -7.71 7.27 -25.23
N MET A 108 -8.88 7.79 -24.81
CA MET A 108 -9.27 9.18 -25.09
C MET A 108 -8.63 10.15 -24.11
N ARG A 109 -8.24 11.32 -24.60
CA ARG A 109 -7.72 12.42 -23.78
C ARG A 109 -8.81 13.40 -23.44
N ALA A 110 -8.79 13.87 -22.20
CA ALA A 110 -9.76 14.81 -21.69
C ALA A 110 -9.12 15.81 -20.73
N LYS A 111 -9.75 16.97 -20.59
CA LYS A 111 -9.44 17.96 -19.58
C LYS A 111 -10.40 17.79 -18.40
N ILE A 112 -9.88 17.82 -17.18
CA ILE A 112 -10.70 17.81 -15.97
C ILE A 112 -11.32 19.19 -15.78
N THR A 113 -12.65 19.22 -15.62
CA THR A 113 -13.40 20.45 -15.34
C THR A 113 -13.86 20.54 -13.90
N ARG A 114 -14.06 19.41 -13.21
CA ARG A 114 -14.41 19.37 -11.78
C ARG A 114 -13.90 18.09 -11.13
N VAL A 115 -13.49 18.18 -9.86
CA VAL A 115 -13.09 17.00 -9.06
C VAL A 115 -13.94 16.93 -7.78
N ASP A 116 -14.61 15.81 -7.58
CA ASP A 116 -15.28 15.45 -6.33
C ASP A 116 -14.39 14.45 -5.57
N ARG A 117 -13.63 14.97 -4.61
CA ARG A 117 -12.67 14.19 -3.81
C ARG A 117 -13.35 13.24 -2.83
N GLU A 118 -14.53 13.59 -2.33
CA GLU A 118 -15.28 12.72 -1.42
C GLU A 118 -15.80 11.49 -2.13
N LYS A 119 -16.24 11.65 -3.39
CA LYS A 119 -16.77 10.55 -4.21
C LYS A 119 -15.75 9.85 -5.09
N LYS A 120 -14.53 10.38 -5.19
CA LYS A 120 -13.48 9.91 -6.11
C LYS A 120 -13.95 9.93 -7.57
N GLU A 121 -14.64 10.99 -7.93
CA GLU A 121 -15.16 11.23 -9.28
C GLU A 121 -14.59 12.53 -9.85
N ALA A 122 -14.37 12.55 -11.17
CA ALA A 122 -14.01 13.74 -11.91
C ALA A 122 -14.97 13.93 -13.08
N VAL A 123 -15.31 15.18 -13.36
CA VAL A 123 -16.00 15.57 -14.58
C VAL A 123 -14.93 15.93 -15.61
N ILE A 124 -15.00 15.29 -16.78
CA ILE A 124 -14.03 15.44 -17.85
C ILE A 124 -14.68 15.91 -19.15
N GLU A 125 -13.93 16.65 -19.96
CA GLU A 125 -14.29 17.05 -21.32
C GLU A 125 -13.23 16.58 -22.31
N PHE A 126 -13.64 15.77 -23.30
CA PHE A 126 -12.71 15.21 -24.29
C PHE A 126 -12.14 16.27 -25.22
N LEU A 127 -10.84 16.19 -25.50
CA LEU A 127 -10.14 17.18 -26.34
C LEU A 127 -10.40 16.96 -27.84
N ASP A 128 -10.68 15.73 -28.25
CA ASP A 128 -10.77 15.33 -29.67
C ASP A 128 -12.21 15.22 -30.21
N ALA A 129 -13.23 15.64 -29.43
CA ALA A 129 -14.63 15.50 -29.81
C ALA A 129 -15.20 16.82 -30.36
N SER A 130 -15.84 16.75 -31.54
CA SER A 130 -16.59 17.87 -32.15
C SER A 130 -17.85 18.28 -31.36
N PHE A 131 -18.18 17.52 -30.31
CA PHE A 131 -19.28 17.78 -29.38
C PHE A 131 -18.84 17.34 -27.98
N THR A 132 -18.72 18.27 -27.04
CA THR A 132 -18.21 17.99 -25.68
C THR A 132 -19.35 17.94 -24.68
N LEU A 133 -19.90 16.74 -24.47
CA LEU A 133 -20.73 16.51 -23.28
C LEU A 133 -19.81 16.22 -22.09
N PRO A 134 -19.99 16.90 -20.93
CA PRO A 134 -19.24 16.58 -19.74
C PRO A 134 -19.59 15.17 -19.25
N VAL A 135 -18.58 14.35 -19.01
CA VAL A 135 -18.74 12.97 -18.51
C VAL A 135 -18.19 12.87 -17.11
N THR A 136 -18.97 12.31 -16.19
CA THR A 136 -18.49 11.94 -14.86
C THR A 136 -17.85 10.55 -14.91
N ILE A 137 -16.62 10.44 -14.43
CA ILE A 137 -15.85 9.19 -14.38
C ILE A 137 -15.12 9.08 -13.04
N THR A 138 -14.87 7.85 -12.58
CA THR A 138 -14.10 7.64 -11.37
C THR A 138 -12.62 7.91 -11.60
N THR A 139 -11.94 8.47 -10.61
CA THR A 139 -10.54 8.93 -10.73
C THR A 139 -9.54 7.79 -10.94
N ASP A 140 -9.88 6.56 -10.57
CA ASP A 140 -9.07 5.36 -10.80
C ASP A 140 -9.03 4.92 -12.28
N MET A 141 -9.96 5.42 -13.10
CA MET A 141 -10.00 5.19 -14.55
C MET A 141 -9.20 6.25 -15.33
N LEU A 142 -8.57 7.19 -14.63
CA LEU A 142 -7.81 8.29 -15.22
C LEU A 142 -6.32 8.11 -14.96
N LYS A 143 -5.53 8.62 -15.90
CA LYS A 143 -4.08 8.73 -15.79
C LYS A 143 -3.66 10.15 -16.17
N LEU A 144 -2.90 10.81 -15.31
CA LEU A 144 -2.38 12.15 -15.60
C LEU A 144 -1.45 12.14 -16.82
N VAL A 145 -1.72 13.02 -17.79
CA VAL A 145 -0.88 13.24 -18.99
C VAL A 145 -0.13 14.56 -18.88
N LYS A 146 -0.83 15.62 -18.49
CA LYS A 146 -0.25 16.96 -18.30
C LYS A 146 -0.94 17.62 -17.12
N ARG A 147 -0.16 18.17 -16.20
CA ARG A 147 -0.70 18.97 -15.11
C ARG A 147 -1.15 20.33 -15.62
N ARG A 148 -2.16 20.94 -14.99
CA ARG A 148 -2.59 22.30 -15.29
C ARG A 148 -1.37 23.22 -15.40
N GLU A 149 -1.32 24.04 -16.43
CA GLU A 149 -0.34 25.13 -16.49
C GLU A 149 -0.76 26.16 -15.44
N GLU A 150 0.20 26.66 -14.66
CA GLU A 150 0.01 27.85 -13.82
C GLU A 150 -0.24 29.09 -14.69
#